data_AF-A0A816HRI1-F1
#
_entry.id   AF-A0A816HRI1-F1
#
_cell.length_a   1.000
_cell.length_b   1.000
_cell.length_c   1.000
_cell.angle_alpha   90.00
_cell.angle_beta   90.00
_cell.angle_gamma   90.00
#
_symmetry.space_group_name_H-M   'P 1'
#
loop_
_entity.id
_entity.type
_entity.pdbx_description
1 polymer ?
#
loop_
_entity_poly.entity_id
_entity_poly.type
_entity_poly.pdbx_seq_one_letter_code
_entity_poly.pdbx_strand_id
1 'polypeptide(L)'
;TSPKVVGSDHRDINVRSQIGGHLCGIRYAELPKLMGAMNLPSPIQEQIYSKWDKNLLLSIKSFSNRSMTRAVNEAVTARHGAAALLSCNTTPEVLDIETCSKTCNVCMGALAIKKSNPAKCNDVIRSHHCEKNYNKSSGTIEAHAVLNMFKRSVSKYGIYYTSYVGDGDSKTFTILSNETPYPGKVIKKIEDLNHFSKRMKRQLETKKREYERQTLSDDKTIGGKSRLSTARDGTPYDHTPYALPRPVLDAIKPVFDNLCSRKSLACVVDASSQNANEGCHSLVWLMSLKHKVSSGTTLEIACHLAIIIFNDGYFALGDLFNNICGYRGHYTDQAMIHFDSSRLHTESKEDNRKRRKEADHVVQQNEDNNGQANYSYNALGDDNDKKINSHEQTDDDYNETNPGDQLTSEDK
;
A
#
# COMPACT_ATOMS: atom_id res chain seq x y z
N THR A 1 -11.69 54.55 10.58
CA THR A 1 -10.30 54.05 10.52
C THR A 1 -10.29 52.56 10.83
N SER A 2 -9.46 51.76 10.18
CA SER A 2 -9.44 50.31 10.43
C SER A 2 -9.08 50.00 11.90
N PRO A 3 -9.71 49.00 12.53
CA PRO A 3 -9.48 48.67 13.92
C PRO A 3 -8.02 48.27 14.16
N LYS A 4 -7.45 48.75 15.27
CA LYS A 4 -6.12 48.39 15.75
C LYS A 4 -6.23 47.05 16.47
N VAL A 5 -5.28 46.14 16.22
CA VAL A 5 -5.21 44.88 16.97
C VAL A 5 -4.82 45.21 18.42
N VAL A 6 -5.57 44.70 19.38
CA VAL A 6 -5.34 44.98 20.82
C VAL A 6 -3.91 44.56 21.19
N GLY A 7 -3.14 45.48 21.77
CA GLY A 7 -1.75 45.25 22.16
C GLY A 7 -0.73 45.27 21.02
N SER A 8 -1.09 45.76 19.83
CA SER A 8 -0.23 45.75 18.65
C SER A 8 -0.28 47.08 17.91
N ASP A 9 0.85 47.53 17.35
CA ASP A 9 0.91 48.71 16.46
C ASP A 9 0.32 48.48 15.06
N HIS A 10 -0.37 47.36 14.86
CA HIS A 10 -0.87 46.94 13.55
C HIS A 10 -2.38 47.15 13.42
N ARG A 11 -2.81 47.39 12.17
CA ARG A 11 -4.23 47.46 11.81
C ARG A 11 -4.70 46.10 11.32
N ASP A 12 -5.83 45.65 11.85
CA ASP A 12 -6.38 44.29 11.62
C ASP A 12 -6.58 43.98 10.13
N ILE A 13 -7.15 44.93 9.38
CA ILE A 13 -7.38 44.77 7.94
C ILE A 13 -6.09 44.52 7.15
N ASN A 14 -5.00 45.18 7.54
CA ASN A 14 -3.73 45.09 6.83
C ASN A 14 -3.08 43.70 7.05
N VAL A 15 -3.19 43.15 8.26
CA VAL A 15 -2.71 41.81 8.60
C VAL A 15 -3.52 40.74 7.85
N ARG A 16 -4.85 40.90 7.79
CA ARG A 16 -5.74 39.98 7.07
C ARG A 16 -5.50 40.00 5.57
N SER A 17 -5.36 41.18 4.96
CA SER A 17 -5.06 41.30 3.52
C SER A 17 -3.72 40.66 3.15
N GLN A 18 -2.72 40.73 4.03
CA GLN A 18 -1.43 40.09 3.81
C GLN A 18 -1.51 38.55 3.90
N ILE A 19 -2.25 38.02 4.89
CA ILE A 19 -2.52 36.58 5.00
C ILE A 19 -3.32 36.10 3.77
N GLY A 20 -4.37 36.82 3.38
CA GLY A 20 -5.16 36.53 2.19
C GLY A 20 -4.32 36.56 0.91
N GLY A 21 -3.41 37.52 0.79
CA GLY A 21 -2.48 37.61 -0.34
C GLY A 21 -1.50 36.43 -0.43
N HIS A 22 -1.10 35.85 0.71
CA HIS A 22 -0.30 34.62 0.75
C HIS A 22 -1.14 33.39 0.36
N LEU A 23 -2.37 33.29 0.85
CA LEU A 23 -3.27 32.18 0.55
C LEU A 23 -3.67 32.11 -0.93
N CYS A 24 -3.84 33.27 -1.58
CA CYS A 24 -4.22 33.35 -2.99
C CYS A 24 -3.02 33.41 -3.95
N GLY A 25 -1.77 33.36 -3.46
CA GLY A 25 -0.56 33.40 -4.31
C GLY A 25 -0.25 34.75 -4.97
N ILE A 26 -1.07 35.78 -4.74
CA ILE A 26 -0.99 37.10 -5.35
C ILE A 26 0.09 38.00 -4.72
N ARG A 27 0.41 37.79 -3.43
CA ARG A 27 1.42 38.54 -2.64
C ARG A 27 1.28 40.07 -2.79
N TYR A 28 2.30 40.85 -2.46
CA TYR A 28 2.26 42.32 -2.58
C TYR A 28 2.05 42.80 -4.02
N ALA A 29 2.58 42.09 -5.03
CA ALA A 29 2.56 42.55 -6.43
C ALA A 29 1.15 42.80 -6.98
N GLU A 30 0.19 41.96 -6.60
CA GLU A 30 -1.17 41.99 -7.15
C GLU A 30 -2.21 42.47 -6.11
N LEU A 31 -1.82 42.62 -4.84
CA LEU A 31 -2.71 43.07 -3.75
C LEU A 31 -3.21 44.52 -3.93
N PRO A 32 -2.40 45.51 -4.37
CA PRO A 32 -2.88 46.86 -4.69
C PRO A 32 -3.93 46.86 -5.81
N LYS A 33 -3.79 45.99 -6.81
CA LYS A 33 -4.78 45.85 -7.89
C LYS A 33 -6.10 45.29 -7.37
N LEU A 34 -6.03 44.27 -6.50
CA LEU A 34 -7.21 43.71 -5.84
C LEU A 34 -7.93 44.74 -4.95
N MET A 35 -7.19 45.49 -4.13
CA MET A 35 -7.76 46.54 -3.29
C MET A 35 -8.37 47.66 -4.14
N GLY A 36 -7.71 48.06 -5.24
CA GLY A 36 -8.25 49.00 -6.21
C GLY A 36 -9.55 48.51 -6.85
N ALA A 37 -9.62 47.24 -7.27
CA ALA A 37 -10.83 46.63 -7.81
C ALA A 37 -11.99 46.57 -6.79
N MET A 38 -11.67 46.47 -5.50
CA MET A 38 -12.64 46.50 -4.40
C MET A 38 -12.98 47.91 -3.89
N ASN A 39 -12.45 48.96 -4.54
CA ASN A 39 -12.58 50.35 -4.11
C ASN A 39 -12.12 50.58 -2.66
N LEU A 40 -11.10 49.83 -2.22
CA LEU A 40 -10.46 49.95 -0.93
C LEU A 40 -9.16 50.77 -1.05
N PRO A 41 -8.76 51.51 -0.01
CA PRO A 41 -7.48 52.21 -0.02
C PRO A 41 -6.35 51.20 -0.21
N SER A 42 -5.37 51.60 -1.02
CA SER A 42 -4.18 50.78 -1.32
C SER A 42 -3.57 50.24 -0.03
N PRO A 43 -3.23 48.95 0.03
CA PRO A 43 -2.65 48.38 1.23
C PRO A 43 -1.26 48.98 1.45
N ILE A 44 -0.81 48.82 2.69
CA ILE A 44 0.50 49.16 3.26
C ILE A 44 1.64 49.27 2.23
N GLN A 45 2.49 50.28 2.37
CA GLN A 45 3.75 50.40 1.61
C GLN A 45 4.59 49.11 1.66
N GLU A 46 5.25 48.80 0.53
CA GLU A 46 6.04 47.57 0.33
C GLU A 46 7.06 47.30 1.45
N GLN A 47 7.75 48.33 1.94
CA GLN A 47 8.74 48.20 3.01
C GLN A 47 8.10 47.69 4.31
N ILE A 48 6.90 48.16 4.61
CA ILE A 48 6.14 47.75 5.80
C ILE A 48 5.56 46.35 5.57
N TYR A 49 5.08 46.04 4.36
CA TYR A 49 4.64 44.70 3.97
C TYR A 49 5.76 43.66 4.17
N SER A 50 6.97 43.93 3.67
CA SER A 50 8.14 43.05 3.82
C SER A 50 8.57 42.86 5.28
N LYS A 51 8.50 43.93 6.09
CA LYS A 51 8.73 43.83 7.54
C LYS A 51 7.71 42.91 8.21
N TRP A 52 6.46 42.94 7.75
CA TRP A 52 5.38 42.13 8.29
C TRP A 52 5.47 40.66 7.84
N ASP A 53 5.97 40.38 6.63
CA ASP A 53 6.23 39.01 6.17
C ASP A 53 7.15 38.26 7.13
N LYS A 54 8.17 38.93 7.68
CA LYS A 54 9.09 38.34 8.66
C LYS A 54 8.40 37.98 9.97
N ASN A 55 7.52 38.85 10.48
CA ASN A 55 6.75 38.60 11.70
C ASN A 55 5.66 37.54 11.50
N LEU A 56 5.01 37.56 10.34
CA LEU A 56 4.03 36.56 9.95
C LEU A 56 4.69 35.18 9.80
N LEU A 57 5.89 35.12 9.21
CA LEU A 57 6.68 33.89 9.09
C LEU A 57 7.02 33.30 10.47
N LEU A 58 7.44 34.11 11.45
CA LEU A 58 7.72 33.63 12.81
C LEU A 58 6.46 33.04 13.47
N SER A 59 5.32 33.70 13.29
CA SER A 59 4.02 33.24 13.82
C SER A 59 3.58 31.95 13.13
N ILE A 60 3.61 31.91 11.80
CA ILE A 60 3.26 30.72 11.00
C ILE A 60 4.19 29.56 11.31
N LYS A 61 5.51 29.78 11.47
CA LYS A 61 6.46 28.74 11.89
C LYS A 61 6.11 28.17 13.27
N SER A 62 5.77 29.03 14.23
CA SER A 62 5.34 28.60 15.57
C SER A 62 4.05 27.75 15.52
N PHE A 63 3.04 28.20 14.77
CA PHE A 63 1.79 27.45 14.56
C PHE A 63 2.00 26.14 13.80
N SER A 64 2.85 26.15 12.77
CA SER A 64 3.24 24.96 12.01
C SER A 64 3.95 23.95 12.91
N ASN A 65 4.93 24.39 13.72
CA ASN A 65 5.61 23.52 14.67
C ASN A 65 4.66 22.92 15.71
N ARG A 66 3.69 23.69 16.22
CA ARG A 66 2.64 23.16 17.11
C ARG A 66 1.74 22.15 16.40
N SER A 67 1.34 22.44 15.16
CA SER A 67 0.53 21.54 14.34
C SER A 67 1.26 20.23 14.04
N MET A 68 2.53 20.31 13.64
CA MET A 68 3.41 19.15 13.41
C MET A 68 3.64 18.37 14.69
N THR A 69 3.90 19.04 15.82
CA THR A 69 4.06 18.39 17.14
C THR A 69 2.78 17.67 17.55
N ARG A 70 1.60 18.28 17.34
CA ARG A 70 0.30 17.64 17.58
C ARG A 70 0.12 16.41 16.69
N ALA A 71 0.40 16.52 15.39
CA ALA A 71 0.29 15.41 14.46
C ALA A 71 1.26 14.26 14.81
N VAL A 72 2.50 14.59 15.20
CA VAL A 72 3.49 13.61 15.69
C VAL A 72 2.99 12.95 16.97
N ASN A 73 2.48 13.71 17.94
CA ASN A 73 1.93 13.16 19.18
C ASN A 73 0.71 12.26 18.91
N GLU A 74 -0.21 12.66 18.03
CA GLU A 74 -1.35 11.84 17.62
C GLU A 74 -0.90 10.55 16.92
N ALA A 75 0.08 10.63 16.02
CA ALA A 75 0.64 9.47 15.34
C ALA A 75 1.40 8.51 16.29
N VAL A 76 2.10 9.05 17.29
CA VAL A 76 2.84 8.27 18.30
C VAL A 76 1.91 7.67 19.36
N THR A 77 0.71 8.24 19.54
CA THR A 77 -0.24 7.86 20.59
C THR A 77 -1.50 7.21 20.06
N ALA A 78 -1.41 6.38 19.01
CA ALA A 78 -2.51 5.48 18.67
C ALA A 78 -2.94 4.72 19.95
N ARG A 79 -4.12 5.09 20.46
CA ARG A 79 -4.67 4.61 21.73
C ARG A 79 -5.26 3.22 21.57
N HIS A 80 -5.72 2.93 20.37
CA HIS A 80 -6.32 1.68 19.96
C HIS A 80 -5.60 1.20 18.70
N GLY A 81 -5.47 -0.10 18.53
CA GLY A 81 -4.99 -0.75 17.32
C GLY A 81 -5.65 -2.10 17.17
N ALA A 82 -5.58 -2.67 15.98
CA ALA A 82 -6.11 -3.99 15.68
C ALA A 82 -5.13 -4.74 14.79
N ALA A 83 -5.14 -6.06 14.86
CA ALA A 83 -4.48 -6.93 13.91
C ALA A 83 -5.42 -8.07 13.52
N ALA A 84 -5.46 -8.40 12.24
CA ALA A 84 -6.21 -9.54 11.71
C ALA A 84 -5.25 -10.63 11.23
N LEU A 85 -5.60 -11.89 11.48
CA LEU A 85 -5.00 -13.05 10.83
C LEU A 85 -5.88 -13.49 9.69
N LEU A 86 -5.29 -13.64 8.51
CA LEU A 86 -5.97 -14.13 7.32
C LEU A 86 -5.39 -15.48 6.88
N SER A 87 -6.20 -16.29 6.21
CA SER A 87 -5.76 -17.49 5.52
C SER A 87 -4.87 -17.16 4.32
N CYS A 88 -4.01 -18.12 3.94
CA CYS A 88 -3.10 -18.00 2.80
C CYS A 88 -3.60 -18.71 1.53
N ASN A 89 -4.91 -18.96 1.43
CA ASN A 89 -5.55 -19.54 0.25
C ASN A 89 -5.72 -18.50 -0.87
N THR A 90 -6.19 -18.94 -2.04
CA THR A 90 -6.45 -18.09 -3.21
C THR A 90 -7.45 -16.96 -2.92
N THR A 91 -8.38 -17.20 -2.00
CA THR A 91 -9.38 -16.24 -1.49
C THR A 91 -9.21 -16.09 0.02
N PRO A 92 -8.32 -15.18 0.48
CA PRO A 92 -8.05 -14.99 1.90
C PRO A 92 -9.32 -14.66 2.69
N GLU A 93 -9.45 -15.27 3.85
CA GLU A 93 -10.53 -15.04 4.81
C GLU A 93 -9.92 -14.68 6.16
N VAL A 94 -10.59 -13.81 6.90
CA VAL A 94 -10.18 -13.45 8.27
C VAL A 94 -10.47 -14.62 9.20
N LEU A 95 -9.42 -15.18 9.79
CA LEU A 95 -9.45 -16.31 10.74
C LEU A 95 -9.61 -15.83 12.18
N ASP A 96 -8.97 -14.72 12.52
CA ASP A 96 -9.05 -14.14 13.86
C ASP A 96 -8.72 -12.64 13.82
N ILE A 97 -9.24 -11.89 14.79
CA ILE A 97 -8.93 -10.46 14.97
C ILE A 97 -8.73 -10.15 16.45
N GLU A 98 -7.75 -9.32 16.75
CA GLU A 98 -7.50 -8.86 18.11
C GLU A 98 -7.39 -7.34 18.12
N THR A 99 -8.16 -6.72 19.01
CA THR A 99 -8.08 -5.28 19.30
C THR A 99 -7.23 -5.05 20.55
N CYS A 100 -6.33 -4.08 20.48
CA CYS A 100 -5.46 -3.69 21.57
C CYS A 100 -5.71 -2.23 21.91
N SER A 101 -5.99 -1.95 23.19
CA SER A 101 -6.21 -0.60 23.68
C SER A 101 -5.30 -0.26 24.86
N LYS A 102 -4.75 0.96 24.81
CA LYS A 102 -3.93 1.57 25.84
C LYS A 102 -4.76 2.40 26.83
N THR A 103 -6.02 2.67 26.50
CA THR A 103 -6.90 3.54 27.27
C THR A 103 -8.30 2.97 27.34
N CYS A 104 -9.02 3.24 28.42
CA CYS A 104 -10.45 2.97 28.49
C CYS A 104 -11.14 4.29 28.86
N ASN A 105 -12.14 4.69 28.08
CA ASN A 105 -12.85 5.95 28.31
C ASN A 105 -13.58 5.96 29.66
N VAL A 106 -14.14 4.82 30.06
CA VAL A 106 -14.79 4.64 31.37
C VAL A 106 -13.76 4.81 32.50
N CYS A 107 -12.59 4.18 32.39
CA CYS A 107 -11.50 4.38 33.35
C CYS A 107 -11.04 5.85 33.41
N MET A 108 -10.89 6.52 32.26
CA MET A 108 -10.49 7.94 32.24
C MET A 108 -11.53 8.84 32.92
N GLY A 109 -12.82 8.59 32.67
CA GLY A 109 -13.91 9.28 33.36
C GLY A 109 -13.93 9.02 34.86
N ALA A 110 -13.75 7.77 35.29
CA ALA A 110 -13.69 7.40 36.70
C ALA A 110 -12.51 8.07 37.42
N LEU A 111 -11.33 8.10 36.78
CA LEU A 111 -10.14 8.76 37.33
C LEU A 111 -10.30 10.28 37.45
N ALA A 112 -11.08 10.91 36.58
CA ALA A 112 -11.37 12.35 36.66
C ALA A 112 -12.15 12.73 37.94
N ILE A 113 -13.05 11.84 38.39
CA ILE A 113 -13.83 12.05 39.63
C ILE A 113 -13.13 11.53 40.89
N LYS A 114 -11.95 10.90 40.77
CA LYS A 114 -11.23 10.28 41.89
C LYS A 114 -11.00 11.21 43.08
N LYS A 115 -10.71 12.50 42.81
CA LYS A 115 -10.50 13.51 43.87
C LYS A 115 -11.79 13.94 44.57
N SER A 116 -12.91 13.98 43.84
CA SER A 116 -14.20 14.46 44.35
C SER A 116 -15.04 13.35 44.96
N ASN A 117 -14.97 12.13 44.44
CA ASN A 117 -15.71 10.98 44.94
C ASN A 117 -14.91 9.66 44.72
N PRO A 118 -14.03 9.30 45.66
CA PRO A 118 -13.19 8.11 45.57
C PRO A 118 -13.98 6.80 45.57
N ALA A 119 -15.09 6.72 46.31
CA ALA A 119 -15.92 5.51 46.39
C ALA A 119 -16.54 5.18 45.03
N LYS A 120 -17.20 6.17 44.41
CA LYS A 120 -17.79 6.03 43.07
C LYS A 120 -16.75 5.72 42.00
N CYS A 121 -15.54 6.29 42.10
CA CYS A 121 -14.43 5.94 41.22
C CYS A 121 -14.07 4.44 41.31
N ASN A 122 -13.90 3.92 42.53
CA ASN A 122 -13.53 2.51 42.73
C ASN A 122 -14.64 1.56 42.28
N ASP A 123 -15.90 1.90 42.52
CA ASP A 123 -17.04 1.08 42.11
C ASP A 123 -17.10 0.97 40.59
N VAL A 124 -16.99 2.10 39.87
CA VAL A 124 -16.98 2.11 38.39
C VAL A 124 -15.79 1.30 37.85
N ILE A 125 -14.59 1.48 38.41
CA ILE A 125 -13.40 0.74 37.96
C ILE A 125 -13.58 -0.78 38.16
N ARG A 126 -14.22 -1.21 39.25
CA ARG A 126 -14.43 -2.64 39.55
C ARG A 126 -15.57 -3.27 38.74
N SER A 127 -16.63 -2.52 38.47
CA SER A 127 -17.84 -3.07 37.84
C SER A 127 -17.81 -3.05 36.32
N HIS A 128 -17.02 -2.16 35.71
CA HIS A 128 -17.00 -2.03 34.25
C HIS A 128 -16.13 -3.10 33.58
N HIS A 129 -16.49 -3.44 32.34
CA HIS A 129 -15.60 -4.17 31.44
C HIS A 129 -14.53 -3.21 30.90
N CYS A 130 -13.30 -3.39 31.36
CA CYS A 130 -12.20 -2.49 30.99
C CYS A 130 -11.66 -2.81 29.60
N GLU A 131 -11.79 -1.86 28.68
CA GLU A 131 -11.24 -1.97 27.32
C GLU A 131 -9.71 -1.95 27.28
N LYS A 132 -9.04 -1.45 28.32
CA LYS A 132 -7.58 -1.32 28.34
C LYS A 132 -6.94 -2.68 28.57
N ASN A 133 -6.39 -3.27 27.52
CA ASN A 133 -5.74 -4.58 27.52
C ASN A 133 -4.26 -4.54 27.10
N TYR A 134 -3.70 -3.36 26.81
CA TYR A 134 -2.34 -3.22 26.31
C TYR A 134 -1.60 -2.03 26.95
N ASN A 135 -0.31 -2.20 27.28
CA ASN A 135 0.48 -1.21 28.02
C ASN A 135 1.85 -0.86 27.40
N LYS A 136 2.24 -1.49 26.28
CA LYS A 136 3.53 -1.24 25.61
C LYS A 136 3.41 -0.16 24.51
N SER A 137 4.46 0.00 23.70
CA SER A 137 4.48 1.00 22.63
C SER A 137 3.49 0.64 21.51
N SER A 138 2.93 1.64 20.83
CA SER A 138 1.91 1.39 19.80
C SER A 138 2.49 0.64 18.58
N GLY A 139 3.79 0.80 18.30
CA GLY A 139 4.49 0.06 17.26
C GLY A 139 4.72 -1.44 17.54
N THR A 140 4.34 -1.95 18.72
CA THR A 140 4.37 -3.40 19.02
C THR A 140 2.97 -3.99 19.20
N ILE A 141 1.91 -3.21 18.94
CA ILE A 141 0.52 -3.68 19.05
C ILE A 141 0.29 -4.86 18.11
N GLU A 142 0.68 -4.73 16.85
CA GLU A 142 0.44 -5.76 15.83
C GLU A 142 1.08 -7.10 16.23
N ALA A 143 2.35 -7.08 16.64
CA ALA A 143 3.06 -8.28 17.06
C ALA A 143 2.46 -8.93 18.32
N HIS A 144 2.01 -8.10 19.28
CA HIS A 144 1.34 -8.60 20.48
C HIS A 144 -0.03 -9.21 20.17
N ALA A 145 -0.82 -8.54 19.33
CA ALA A 145 -2.12 -9.00 18.89
C ALA A 145 -2.03 -10.36 18.17
N VAL A 146 -1.06 -10.49 17.25
CA VAL A 146 -0.77 -11.76 16.57
C VAL A 146 -0.39 -12.85 17.55
N LEU A 147 0.47 -12.57 18.54
CA LEU A 147 0.81 -13.55 19.57
C LEU A 147 -0.42 -14.03 20.35
N ASN A 148 -1.31 -13.12 20.76
CA ASN A 148 -2.52 -13.47 21.50
C ASN A 148 -3.44 -14.37 20.66
N MET A 149 -3.61 -14.05 19.36
CA MET A 149 -4.37 -14.88 18.42
C MET A 149 -3.76 -16.28 18.25
N PHE A 150 -2.44 -16.38 18.18
CA PHE A 150 -1.74 -17.67 18.15
C PHE A 150 -1.93 -18.46 19.46
N LYS A 151 -1.85 -17.81 20.63
CA LYS A 151 -2.00 -18.50 21.92
C LYS A 151 -3.42 -19.05 22.13
N ARG A 152 -4.46 -18.33 21.66
CA ARG A 152 -5.86 -18.74 21.85
C ARG A 152 -6.41 -19.63 20.74
N SER A 153 -5.72 -19.80 19.62
CA SER A 153 -6.21 -20.56 18.46
C SER A 153 -6.59 -22.01 18.83
N VAL A 154 -5.79 -22.66 19.67
CA VAL A 154 -6.01 -24.06 20.08
C VAL A 154 -7.25 -24.18 20.95
N SER A 155 -7.44 -23.30 21.93
CA SER A 155 -8.61 -23.38 22.82
C SER A 155 -9.89 -22.87 22.16
N LYS A 156 -9.80 -21.89 21.27
CA LYS A 156 -10.94 -21.27 20.60
C LYS A 156 -11.42 -22.06 19.38
N TYR A 157 -10.50 -22.58 18.58
CA TYR A 157 -10.80 -23.18 17.28
C TYR A 157 -10.27 -24.62 17.13
N GLY A 158 -9.42 -25.11 18.03
CA GLY A 158 -8.83 -26.44 17.93
C GLY A 158 -7.74 -26.57 16.85
N ILE A 159 -7.18 -25.46 16.37
CA ILE A 159 -6.21 -25.45 15.26
C ILE A 159 -4.83 -24.93 15.67
N TYR A 160 -3.81 -25.31 14.90
CA TYR A 160 -2.46 -24.77 15.01
C TYR A 160 -2.10 -23.99 13.74
N TYR A 161 -1.61 -22.76 13.90
CA TYR A 161 -1.03 -22.01 12.78
C TYR A 161 0.42 -22.44 12.56
N THR A 162 0.68 -23.17 11.48
CA THR A 162 2.01 -23.75 11.21
C THR A 162 2.92 -22.85 10.38
N SER A 163 2.34 -21.89 9.65
CA SER A 163 3.06 -20.97 8.77
C SER A 163 2.67 -19.53 9.06
N TYR A 164 3.62 -18.62 8.99
CA TYR A 164 3.42 -17.19 9.16
C TYR A 164 4.01 -16.45 7.95
N VAL A 165 3.16 -15.75 7.21
CA VAL A 165 3.57 -14.87 6.12
C VAL A 165 3.82 -13.48 6.68
N GLY A 166 5.02 -12.95 6.49
CA GLY A 166 5.32 -11.58 6.87
C GLY A 166 6.57 -11.01 6.27
N ASP A 167 6.76 -9.71 6.49
CA ASP A 167 7.93 -8.97 6.01
C ASP A 167 9.26 -9.59 6.46
N GLY A 168 10.31 -9.34 5.67
CA GLY A 168 11.65 -9.90 5.83
C GLY A 168 12.24 -9.77 7.24
N ASP A 169 11.94 -8.66 7.95
CA ASP A 169 12.28 -8.43 9.36
C ASP A 169 11.02 -8.11 10.19
N SER A 170 10.19 -9.12 10.48
CA SER A 170 9.00 -8.91 11.30
C SER A 170 9.31 -9.13 12.79
N LYS A 171 9.15 -8.06 13.60
CA LYS A 171 9.14 -8.14 15.08
C LYS A 171 8.15 -9.18 15.58
N THR A 172 7.07 -9.39 14.81
CA THR A 172 6.05 -10.41 15.03
C THR A 172 6.62 -11.82 15.01
N PHE A 173 7.42 -12.20 14.00
CA PHE A 173 7.99 -13.54 13.94
C PHE A 173 9.01 -13.79 15.05
N THR A 174 9.80 -12.78 15.42
CA THR A 174 10.70 -12.86 16.58
C THR A 174 9.91 -13.16 17.86
N ILE A 175 8.79 -12.47 18.09
CA ILE A 175 7.94 -12.70 19.26
C ILE A 175 7.33 -14.11 19.23
N LEU A 176 6.80 -14.56 18.09
CA LEU A 176 6.26 -15.91 17.95
C LEU A 176 7.31 -17.00 18.21
N SER A 177 8.55 -16.78 17.76
CA SER A 177 9.66 -17.71 17.96
C SER A 177 10.11 -17.78 19.42
N ASN A 178 10.14 -16.63 20.10
CA ASN A 178 10.59 -16.57 21.50
C ASN A 178 9.54 -17.07 22.49
N GLU A 179 8.26 -16.77 22.24
CA GLU A 179 7.17 -17.11 23.15
C GLU A 179 6.64 -18.53 22.93
N THR A 180 6.95 -19.15 21.78
CA THR A 180 6.60 -20.54 21.44
C THR A 180 5.14 -20.89 21.78
N PRO A 181 4.15 -20.27 21.13
CA PRO A 181 2.73 -20.47 21.48
C PRO A 181 2.26 -21.93 21.32
N TYR A 182 3.02 -22.74 20.56
CA TYR A 182 2.75 -24.16 20.34
C TYR A 182 3.97 -24.99 20.78
N PRO A 183 4.00 -25.50 22.03
CA PRO A 183 5.09 -26.33 22.52
C PRO A 183 5.37 -27.51 21.58
N GLY A 184 6.64 -27.68 21.17
CA GLY A 184 7.07 -28.76 20.28
C GLY A 184 6.69 -28.60 18.80
N LYS A 185 6.11 -27.46 18.39
CA LYS A 185 5.82 -27.16 16.98
C LYS A 185 6.58 -25.92 16.52
N VAL A 186 7.21 -26.03 15.35
CA VAL A 186 7.95 -24.93 14.71
C VAL A 186 7.01 -24.19 13.76
N ILE A 187 6.92 -22.87 13.91
CA ILE A 187 6.19 -22.00 12.98
C ILE A 187 7.14 -21.65 11.82
N LYS A 188 6.79 -22.04 10.59
CA LYS A 188 7.55 -21.71 9.38
C LYS A 188 7.32 -20.25 9.00
N LYS A 189 8.39 -19.47 8.86
CA LYS A 189 8.31 -18.14 8.26
C LYS A 189 8.26 -18.26 6.74
N ILE A 190 7.31 -17.56 6.12
CA ILE A 190 7.21 -17.34 4.68
C ILE A 190 7.37 -15.83 4.45
N GLU A 191 8.18 -15.45 3.47
CA GLU A 191 8.40 -14.03 3.14
C GLU A 191 7.29 -13.55 2.19
N ASP A 192 6.78 -12.35 2.43
CA ASP A 192 5.78 -11.72 1.56
C ASP A 192 6.34 -11.47 0.15
N LEU A 193 5.63 -11.93 -0.89
CA LEU A 193 6.08 -11.81 -2.28
C LEU A 193 6.27 -10.35 -2.74
N ASN A 194 5.41 -9.44 -2.27
CA ASN A 194 5.52 -8.02 -2.58
C ASN A 194 6.76 -7.40 -1.89
N HIS A 195 7.06 -7.82 -0.67
CA HIS A 195 8.28 -7.45 0.05
C HIS A 195 9.53 -7.97 -0.65
N PHE A 196 9.50 -9.23 -1.08
CA PHE A 196 10.58 -9.87 -1.81
C PHE A 196 10.88 -9.12 -3.13
N SER A 197 9.86 -8.77 -3.91
CA SER A 197 10.06 -7.98 -5.14
C SER A 197 10.62 -6.57 -4.86
N LYS A 198 10.18 -5.90 -3.79
CA LYS A 198 10.73 -4.60 -3.35
C LYS A 198 12.21 -4.69 -2.94
N ARG A 199 12.65 -5.84 -2.44
CA ARG A 199 14.06 -6.09 -2.08
C ARG A 199 14.98 -5.97 -3.29
N MET A 200 14.55 -6.47 -4.46
CA MET A 200 15.30 -6.31 -5.71
C MET A 200 15.54 -4.84 -6.04
N LYS A 201 14.47 -4.05 -6.07
CA LYS A 201 14.55 -2.60 -6.31
C LYS A 201 15.51 -1.93 -5.33
N ARG A 202 15.40 -2.23 -4.03
CA ARG A 202 16.26 -1.65 -3.00
C ARG A 202 17.74 -2.00 -3.17
N GLN A 203 18.05 -3.26 -3.53
CA GLN A 203 19.43 -3.68 -3.77
C GLN A 203 20.02 -3.02 -5.04
N LEU A 204 19.23 -2.87 -6.10
CA LEU A 204 19.63 -2.14 -7.30
C LEU A 204 19.86 -0.64 -7.01
N GLU A 205 19.01 0.00 -6.21
CA GLU A 205 19.23 1.38 -5.76
C GLU A 205 20.48 1.52 -4.89
N THR A 206 20.79 0.53 -4.06
CA THR A 206 22.04 0.49 -3.29
C THR A 206 23.24 0.37 -4.20
N LYS A 207 23.23 -0.53 -5.19
CA LYS A 207 24.28 -0.63 -6.21
C LYS A 207 24.46 0.69 -6.95
N LYS A 208 23.36 1.35 -7.32
CA LYS A 208 23.41 2.67 -7.95
C LYS A 208 24.16 3.70 -7.10
N ARG A 209 23.92 3.71 -5.78
CA ARG A 209 24.63 4.60 -4.82
C ARG A 209 26.10 4.22 -4.64
N GLU A 210 26.42 2.93 -4.53
CA GLU A 210 27.80 2.44 -4.41
C GLU A 210 28.66 2.91 -5.59
N TYR A 211 28.12 2.83 -6.80
CA TYR A 211 28.79 3.22 -8.04
C TYR A 211 28.51 4.68 -8.47
N GLU A 212 27.86 5.50 -7.63
CA GLU A 212 27.52 6.89 -7.98
C GLU A 212 28.76 7.77 -8.20
N ARG A 213 29.88 7.40 -7.57
CA ARG A 213 31.18 8.10 -7.65
C ARG A 213 32.26 7.30 -8.37
N GLN A 214 31.90 6.19 -9.00
CA GLN A 214 32.83 5.29 -9.68
C GLN A 214 32.40 5.10 -11.13
N THR A 215 33.39 4.98 -12.02
CA THR A 215 33.16 4.52 -13.37
C THR A 215 33.26 2.99 -13.40
N LEU A 216 32.46 2.38 -14.27
CA LEU A 216 32.58 0.96 -14.58
C LEU A 216 33.73 0.75 -15.57
N SER A 217 33.97 -0.49 -15.99
CA SER A 217 35.07 -0.85 -16.90
C SER A 217 35.00 -0.20 -18.29
N ASP A 218 33.91 0.51 -18.61
CA ASP A 218 33.74 1.31 -19.82
C ASP A 218 33.86 2.83 -19.58
N ASP A 219 34.49 3.23 -18.47
CA ASP A 219 34.70 4.62 -18.04
C ASP A 219 33.41 5.44 -17.90
N LYS A 220 32.26 4.77 -17.76
CA LYS A 220 30.94 5.38 -17.59
C LYS A 220 30.33 5.03 -16.25
N THR A 221 29.50 5.93 -15.72
CA THR A 221 28.78 5.71 -14.47
C THR A 221 27.74 4.59 -14.62
N ILE A 222 27.29 3.99 -13.51
CA ILE A 222 26.27 2.93 -13.53
C ILE A 222 24.89 3.43 -14.00
N GLY A 223 24.61 4.72 -13.84
CA GLY A 223 23.35 5.36 -14.21
C GLY A 223 23.42 6.15 -15.52
N GLY A 224 22.27 6.55 -16.05
CA GLY A 224 22.16 7.35 -17.28
C GLY A 224 21.28 6.71 -18.35
N LYS A 225 21.14 7.40 -19.49
CA LYS A 225 20.36 6.92 -20.63
C LYS A 225 20.89 5.56 -21.10
N SER A 226 20.00 4.59 -21.32
CA SER A 226 20.34 3.20 -21.69
C SER A 226 21.20 2.44 -20.66
N ARG A 227 21.17 2.86 -19.39
CA ARG A 227 21.80 2.18 -18.23
C ARG A 227 20.80 2.13 -17.07
N LEU A 228 21.27 1.97 -15.83
CA LEU A 228 20.42 1.90 -14.65
C LEU A 228 19.79 3.28 -14.34
N SER A 229 18.64 3.54 -14.96
CA SER A 229 17.90 4.80 -14.82
C SER A 229 16.54 4.59 -14.18
N THR A 230 16.09 5.59 -13.43
CA THR A 230 14.72 5.65 -12.92
C THR A 230 13.85 6.24 -14.02
N ALA A 231 12.78 5.53 -14.44
CA ALA A 231 11.77 6.09 -15.34
C ALA A 231 11.26 7.40 -14.71
N ARG A 232 11.39 8.52 -15.43
CA ARG A 232 11.10 9.83 -14.86
C ARG A 232 9.60 10.14 -14.80
N ASP A 233 8.78 9.56 -15.68
CA ASP A 233 7.49 10.20 -16.00
C ASP A 233 6.30 9.24 -16.20
N GLY A 234 6.36 7.98 -15.72
CA GLY A 234 5.26 7.02 -15.93
C GLY A 234 5.05 6.60 -17.39
N THR A 235 5.96 6.99 -18.28
CA THR A 235 6.01 6.52 -19.67
C THR A 235 6.28 5.00 -19.69
N PRO A 236 5.56 4.23 -20.53
CA PRO A 236 5.85 2.81 -20.72
C PRO A 236 7.30 2.61 -21.10
N TYR A 237 7.98 1.67 -20.43
CA TYR A 237 9.35 1.32 -20.78
C TYR A 237 9.35 0.59 -22.13
N ASP A 238 10.12 1.10 -23.09
CA ASP A 238 10.31 0.45 -24.38
C ASP A 238 11.28 -0.72 -24.23
N HIS A 239 10.81 -1.94 -24.49
CA HIS A 239 11.58 -3.18 -24.39
C HIS A 239 12.50 -3.44 -25.60
N THR A 240 12.56 -2.53 -26.58
CA THR A 240 13.45 -2.65 -27.77
C THR A 240 14.86 -2.04 -27.56
N PRO A 241 15.86 -2.45 -28.37
CA PRO A 241 16.81 -3.53 -28.13
C PRO A 241 18.04 -3.11 -27.27
N TYR A 242 17.91 -2.18 -26.33
CA TYR A 242 19.06 -1.77 -25.52
C TYR A 242 19.28 -2.74 -24.36
N ALA A 243 19.94 -3.87 -24.66
CA ALA A 243 20.57 -4.69 -23.63
C ALA A 243 21.45 -3.79 -22.75
N LEU A 244 21.33 -3.94 -21.43
CA LEU A 244 22.18 -3.21 -20.50
C LEU A 244 23.65 -3.49 -20.85
N PRO A 245 24.53 -2.46 -20.86
CA PRO A 245 25.94 -2.66 -21.14
C PRO A 245 26.54 -3.75 -20.24
N ARG A 246 27.45 -4.56 -20.79
CA ARG A 246 28.09 -5.66 -20.02
C ARG A 246 28.66 -5.21 -18.67
N PRO A 247 29.32 -4.05 -18.55
CA PRO A 247 29.81 -3.56 -17.26
C PRO A 247 28.69 -3.29 -16.24
N VAL A 248 27.50 -2.87 -16.70
CA VAL A 248 26.32 -2.67 -15.85
C VAL A 248 25.76 -4.02 -15.43
N LEU A 249 25.68 -4.99 -16.36
CA LEU A 249 25.25 -6.36 -16.05
C LEU A 249 26.16 -7.01 -15.01
N ASP A 250 27.47 -6.94 -15.18
CA ASP A 250 28.43 -7.53 -14.24
C ASP A 250 28.33 -6.87 -12.85
N ALA A 251 28.05 -5.56 -12.79
CA ALA A 251 27.84 -4.83 -11.53
C ALA A 251 26.54 -5.22 -10.80
N ILE A 252 25.46 -5.54 -11.54
CA ILE A 252 24.16 -5.88 -10.95
C ILE A 252 23.91 -7.39 -10.83
N LYS A 253 24.62 -8.24 -11.58
CA LYS A 253 24.45 -9.70 -11.56
C LYS A 253 24.50 -10.29 -10.14
N PRO A 254 25.40 -9.86 -9.23
CA PRO A 254 25.40 -10.37 -7.86
C PRO A 254 24.08 -10.14 -7.10
N VAL A 255 23.33 -9.09 -7.43
CA VAL A 255 21.99 -8.82 -6.86
C VAL A 255 21.02 -9.93 -7.29
N PHE A 256 21.00 -10.26 -8.58
CA PHE A 256 20.15 -11.32 -9.12
C PHE A 256 20.56 -12.69 -8.57
N ASP A 257 21.86 -13.01 -8.57
CA ASP A 257 22.35 -14.29 -8.03
C ASP A 257 21.97 -14.47 -6.55
N ASN A 258 22.00 -13.40 -5.76
CA ASN A 258 21.58 -13.43 -4.35
C ASN A 258 20.08 -13.68 -4.19
N LEU A 259 19.25 -13.01 -4.98
CA LEU A 259 17.79 -13.13 -4.92
C LEU A 259 17.29 -14.45 -5.51
N CYS A 260 17.98 -14.98 -6.53
CA CYS A 260 17.69 -16.27 -7.12
C CYS A 260 18.40 -17.43 -6.40
N SER A 261 19.09 -17.18 -5.29
CA SER A 261 19.68 -18.25 -4.50
C SER A 261 18.59 -19.18 -3.96
N ARG A 262 18.89 -20.48 -3.81
CA ARG A 262 17.94 -21.46 -3.25
C ARG A 262 17.35 -21.01 -1.91
N LYS A 263 18.17 -20.37 -1.06
CA LYS A 263 17.73 -19.85 0.24
C LYS A 263 16.71 -18.71 0.08
N SER A 264 16.95 -17.78 -0.83
CA SER A 264 16.04 -16.65 -1.09
C SER A 264 14.72 -17.12 -1.72
N LEU A 265 14.79 -18.00 -2.72
CA LEU A 265 13.60 -18.54 -3.38
C LEU A 265 12.79 -19.45 -2.47
N ALA A 266 13.44 -20.24 -1.60
CA ALA A 266 12.76 -21.11 -0.62
C ALA A 266 11.79 -20.33 0.29
N CYS A 267 12.06 -19.05 0.57
CA CYS A 267 11.22 -18.20 1.40
C CYS A 267 9.93 -17.71 0.70
N VAL A 268 9.86 -17.79 -0.64
CA VAL A 268 8.75 -17.28 -1.47
C VAL A 268 8.10 -18.33 -2.37
N VAL A 269 8.44 -19.61 -2.19
CA VAL A 269 7.88 -20.73 -3.00
C VAL A 269 6.36 -20.73 -3.01
N ASP A 270 5.75 -20.38 -1.89
CA ASP A 270 4.29 -20.42 -1.73
C ASP A 270 3.60 -19.19 -2.36
N ALA A 271 4.36 -18.22 -2.90
CA ALA A 271 3.89 -16.99 -3.53
C ALA A 271 2.88 -16.17 -2.71
N SER A 272 2.87 -16.35 -1.38
CA SER A 272 1.92 -15.73 -0.47
C SER A 272 2.14 -14.22 -0.34
N SER A 273 1.07 -13.47 -0.11
CA SER A 273 1.17 -12.04 0.19
C SER A 273 0.26 -11.58 1.33
N GLN A 274 0.69 -10.54 2.04
CA GLN A 274 -0.09 -9.84 3.06
C GLN A 274 -1.06 -8.80 2.49
N ASN A 275 -1.16 -8.64 1.16
CA ASN A 275 -1.95 -7.57 0.55
C ASN A 275 -3.44 -7.64 0.95
N ALA A 276 -3.96 -8.83 1.20
CA ALA A 276 -5.31 -9.04 1.70
C ALA A 276 -5.55 -8.39 3.07
N ASN A 277 -4.52 -8.36 3.94
CA ASN A 277 -4.60 -7.69 5.24
C ASN A 277 -4.83 -6.18 5.06
N GLU A 278 -4.22 -5.56 4.03
CA GLU A 278 -4.43 -4.14 3.73
C GLU A 278 -5.86 -3.87 3.26
N GLY A 279 -6.48 -4.80 2.53
CA GLY A 279 -7.90 -4.75 2.16
C GLY A 279 -8.82 -4.78 3.38
N CYS A 280 -8.64 -5.77 4.27
CA CYS A 280 -9.40 -5.87 5.52
C CYS A 280 -9.17 -4.65 6.43
N HIS A 281 -7.92 -4.21 6.59
CA HIS A 281 -7.59 -3.01 7.36
C HIS A 281 -8.25 -1.77 6.80
N SER A 282 -8.33 -1.62 5.47
CA SER A 282 -8.99 -0.48 4.83
C SER A 282 -10.47 -0.37 5.24
N LEU A 283 -11.18 -1.50 5.34
CA LEU A 283 -12.56 -1.54 5.84
C LEU A 283 -12.64 -1.07 7.32
N VAL A 284 -11.75 -1.57 8.17
CA VAL A 284 -11.70 -1.15 9.59
C VAL A 284 -11.49 0.35 9.70
N TRP A 285 -10.53 0.90 8.97
CA TRP A 285 -10.17 2.32 9.05
C TRP A 285 -11.18 3.25 8.38
N LEU A 286 -11.98 2.74 7.43
CA LEU A 286 -13.13 3.46 6.88
C LEU A 286 -14.19 3.74 7.96
N MET A 287 -14.44 2.76 8.84
CA MET A 287 -15.43 2.85 9.91
C MET A 287 -14.88 3.49 11.19
N SER A 288 -13.60 3.26 11.51
CA SER A 288 -12.93 3.76 12.71
C SER A 288 -11.65 4.51 12.32
N LEU A 289 -11.76 5.78 11.93
CA LEU A 289 -10.63 6.58 11.45
C LEU A 289 -9.49 6.66 12.49
N LYS A 290 -8.25 6.31 12.07
CA LYS A 290 -7.05 6.32 12.92
C LYS A 290 -6.76 7.64 13.66
N HIS A 291 -7.21 8.77 13.09
CA HIS A 291 -6.94 10.12 13.59
C HIS A 291 -8.10 10.72 14.40
N LYS A 292 -9.24 10.04 14.50
CA LYS A 292 -10.33 10.44 15.40
C LYS A 292 -10.23 9.65 16.69
N VAL A 293 -10.56 10.30 17.81
CA VAL A 293 -10.66 9.62 19.11
C VAL A 293 -11.88 8.71 19.07
N SER A 294 -11.67 7.43 18.78
CA SER A 294 -12.67 6.35 18.92
C SER A 294 -12.51 5.65 20.27
N SER A 295 -13.57 5.05 20.81
CA SER A 295 -13.48 4.13 21.96
C SER A 295 -13.02 2.75 21.49
N GLY A 296 -12.59 1.90 22.44
CA GLY A 296 -12.27 0.49 22.16
C GLY A 296 -13.48 -0.23 21.55
N THR A 297 -14.68 -0.01 22.09
CA THR A 297 -15.92 -0.58 21.54
C THR A 297 -16.18 -0.16 20.08
N THR A 298 -15.96 1.10 19.72
CA THR A 298 -16.14 1.54 18.32
C THR A 298 -15.16 0.84 17.39
N LEU A 299 -13.91 0.64 17.82
CA LEU A 299 -12.93 -0.11 17.04
C LEU A 299 -13.32 -1.59 16.91
N GLU A 300 -13.81 -2.20 17.99
CA GLU A 300 -14.25 -3.60 18.01
C GLU A 300 -15.45 -3.84 17.09
N ILE A 301 -16.46 -2.95 17.12
CA ILE A 301 -17.58 -2.97 16.17
C ILE A 301 -17.06 -2.86 14.73
N ALA A 302 -16.16 -1.91 14.44
CA ALA A 302 -15.58 -1.75 13.12
C ALA A 302 -14.80 -3.00 12.67
N CYS A 303 -14.08 -3.67 13.59
CA CYS A 303 -13.37 -4.92 13.32
C CYS A 303 -14.34 -6.05 12.94
N HIS A 304 -15.42 -6.24 13.71
CA HIS A 304 -16.41 -7.29 13.42
C HIS A 304 -17.19 -7.04 12.13
N LEU A 305 -17.60 -5.79 11.87
CA LEU A 305 -18.25 -5.43 10.61
C LEU A 305 -17.30 -5.63 9.42
N ALA A 306 -16.01 -5.29 9.57
CA ALA A 306 -15.03 -5.51 8.52
C ALA A 306 -14.85 -7.00 8.20
N ILE A 307 -14.87 -7.89 9.21
CA ILE A 307 -14.80 -9.34 9.01
C ILE A 307 -15.98 -9.83 8.17
N ILE A 308 -17.21 -9.46 8.55
CA ILE A 308 -18.42 -9.89 7.85
C ILE A 308 -18.35 -9.45 6.39
N ILE A 309 -18.03 -8.16 6.16
CA ILE A 309 -17.93 -7.60 4.80
C ILE A 309 -16.82 -8.27 3.99
N PHE A 310 -15.67 -8.54 4.62
CA PHE A 310 -14.51 -9.11 3.92
C PHE A 310 -14.71 -10.57 3.54
N ASN A 311 -15.20 -11.39 4.47
CA ASN A 311 -15.40 -12.83 4.26
C ASN A 311 -16.66 -13.08 3.43
N ASP A 312 -17.80 -12.51 3.86
CA ASP A 312 -19.12 -12.91 3.37
C ASP A 312 -19.79 -11.85 2.46
N GLY A 313 -19.19 -10.66 2.37
CA GLY A 313 -19.73 -9.54 1.59
C GLY A 313 -20.70 -8.65 2.38
N TYR A 314 -21.10 -7.55 1.75
CA TYR A 314 -22.06 -6.58 2.27
C TYR A 314 -23.46 -7.18 2.44
N PHE A 315 -23.88 -8.13 1.58
CA PHE A 315 -25.20 -8.75 1.68
C PHE A 315 -25.37 -9.55 2.97
N ALA A 316 -24.30 -10.13 3.52
CA ALA A 316 -24.32 -10.85 4.80
C ALA A 316 -24.70 -9.94 6.00
N LEU A 317 -24.51 -8.62 5.89
CA LEU A 317 -25.01 -7.68 6.89
C LEU A 317 -26.54 -7.69 6.97
N GLY A 318 -27.25 -8.17 5.95
CA GLY A 318 -28.70 -8.27 5.94
C GLY A 318 -29.27 -9.05 7.13
N ASP A 319 -28.59 -10.11 7.56
CA ASP A 319 -29.00 -10.92 8.72
C ASP A 319 -28.81 -10.14 10.03
N LEU A 320 -27.78 -9.30 10.12
CA LEU A 320 -27.59 -8.38 11.23
C LEU A 320 -28.72 -7.34 11.30
N PHE A 321 -29.13 -6.79 10.16
CA PHE A 321 -30.26 -5.86 10.08
C PHE A 321 -31.58 -6.51 10.48
N ASN A 322 -31.84 -7.74 10.02
CA ASN A 322 -33.03 -8.50 10.44
C ASN A 322 -33.03 -8.75 11.96
N ASN A 323 -31.89 -9.12 12.54
CA ASN A 323 -31.78 -9.41 13.96
C ASN A 323 -31.94 -8.16 14.85
N ILE A 324 -31.35 -7.02 14.46
CA ILE A 324 -31.38 -5.80 15.27
C ILE A 324 -32.66 -4.99 15.03
N CYS A 325 -33.08 -4.85 13.77
CA CYS A 325 -34.18 -3.98 13.38
C CYS A 325 -35.50 -4.72 13.18
N GLY A 326 -35.50 -6.06 13.19
CA GLY A 326 -36.69 -6.90 12.96
C GLY A 326 -37.13 -6.97 11.49
N TYR A 327 -36.51 -6.22 10.59
CA TYR A 327 -36.77 -6.26 9.16
C TYR A 327 -35.58 -5.74 8.36
N ARG A 328 -35.46 -6.20 7.11
CA ARG A 328 -34.50 -5.75 6.12
C ARG A 328 -35.24 -5.05 4.98
N GLY A 329 -34.91 -3.78 4.75
CA GLY A 329 -35.59 -2.95 3.76
C GLY A 329 -35.14 -3.24 2.33
N HIS A 330 -36.07 -3.10 1.37
CA HIS A 330 -35.77 -3.31 -0.06
C HIS A 330 -34.57 -2.49 -0.57
N TYR A 331 -34.48 -1.20 -0.21
CA TYR A 331 -33.36 -0.35 -0.61
C TYR A 331 -32.04 -0.72 0.08
N THR A 332 -32.09 -1.30 1.27
CA THR A 332 -30.91 -1.84 1.96
C THR A 332 -30.35 -3.03 1.18
N ASP A 333 -31.21 -3.94 0.73
CA ASP A 333 -30.82 -5.08 -0.10
C ASP A 333 -30.21 -4.64 -1.43
N GLN A 334 -30.85 -3.69 -2.12
CA GLN A 334 -30.32 -3.14 -3.38
C GLN A 334 -28.94 -2.50 -3.19
N ALA A 335 -28.73 -1.74 -2.11
CA ALA A 335 -27.45 -1.12 -1.82
C ALA A 335 -26.36 -2.18 -1.52
N MET A 336 -26.68 -3.20 -0.72
CA MET A 336 -25.73 -4.26 -0.38
C MET A 336 -25.30 -5.07 -1.61
N ILE A 337 -26.26 -5.45 -2.47
CA ILE A 337 -25.98 -6.15 -3.73
C ILE A 337 -25.09 -5.29 -4.63
N HIS A 338 -25.33 -3.98 -4.70
CA HIS A 338 -24.52 -3.06 -5.49
C HIS A 338 -23.08 -2.95 -4.97
N PHE A 339 -22.90 -2.89 -3.65
CA PHE A 339 -21.56 -2.87 -3.04
C PHE A 339 -20.81 -4.18 -3.26
N ASP A 340 -21.48 -5.33 -3.15
CA ASP A 340 -20.87 -6.64 -3.44
C ASP A 340 -20.50 -6.79 -4.90
N SER A 341 -21.36 -6.33 -5.81
CA SER A 341 -21.05 -6.31 -7.24
C SER A 341 -19.79 -5.48 -7.52
N SER A 342 -19.66 -4.33 -6.87
CA SER A 342 -18.48 -3.45 -6.99
C SER A 342 -17.21 -4.10 -6.42
N ARG A 343 -17.33 -4.82 -5.30
CA ARG A 343 -16.24 -5.59 -4.69
C ARG A 343 -15.74 -6.69 -5.64
N LEU A 344 -16.65 -7.55 -6.13
CA LEU A 344 -16.33 -8.65 -7.04
C LEU A 344 -15.75 -8.15 -8.38
N HIS A 345 -16.21 -7.00 -8.86
CA HIS A 345 -15.68 -6.40 -10.09
C HIS A 345 -14.22 -5.92 -9.92
N THR A 346 -13.84 -5.51 -8.71
CA THR A 346 -12.47 -5.12 -8.37
C THR A 346 -11.57 -6.36 -8.27
N GLU A 347 -12.04 -7.43 -7.62
CA GLU A 347 -11.34 -8.73 -7.56
C GLU A 347 -11.15 -9.31 -8.97
N SER A 348 -12.19 -9.30 -9.82
CA SER A 348 -12.12 -9.80 -11.20
C SER A 348 -11.12 -9.00 -12.05
N LYS A 349 -11.02 -7.68 -11.88
CA LYS A 349 -10.00 -6.86 -12.56
C LYS A 349 -8.59 -7.24 -12.12
N GLU A 350 -8.40 -7.54 -10.84
CA GLU A 350 -7.12 -7.93 -10.28
C GLU A 350 -6.70 -9.33 -10.74
N ASP A 351 -7.63 -10.28 -10.77
CA ASP A 351 -7.43 -11.63 -11.33
C ASP A 351 -7.18 -11.60 -12.83
N ASN A 352 -7.92 -10.78 -13.59
CA ASN A 352 -7.65 -10.57 -15.01
C ASN A 352 -6.26 -9.94 -15.24
N ARG A 353 -5.81 -9.06 -14.34
CA ARG A 353 -4.45 -8.50 -14.39
C ARG A 353 -3.38 -9.55 -14.06
N LYS A 354 -3.64 -10.47 -13.13
CA LYS A 354 -2.75 -11.61 -12.84
C LYS A 354 -2.68 -12.57 -14.02
N ARG A 355 -3.83 -12.98 -14.58
CA ARG A 355 -3.91 -13.84 -15.77
C ARG A 355 -3.21 -13.23 -16.98
N ARG A 356 -3.32 -11.92 -17.19
CA ARG A 356 -2.56 -11.21 -18.24
C ARG A 356 -1.05 -11.32 -18.00
N LYS A 357 -0.58 -11.08 -16.78
CA LYS A 357 0.85 -11.24 -16.45
C LYS A 357 1.34 -12.68 -16.60
N GLU A 358 0.53 -13.67 -16.26
CA GLU A 358 0.83 -15.09 -16.46
C GLU A 358 0.89 -15.44 -17.95
N ALA A 359 -0.07 -14.95 -18.74
CA ALA A 359 -0.05 -15.10 -20.20
C ALA A 359 1.18 -14.43 -20.82
N ASP A 360 1.53 -13.21 -20.39
CA ASP A 360 2.74 -12.50 -20.82
C ASP A 360 4.01 -13.31 -20.45
N HIS A 361 4.05 -13.95 -19.28
CA HIS A 361 5.18 -14.77 -18.85
C HIS A 361 5.29 -16.10 -19.63
N VAL A 362 4.16 -16.69 -20.04
CA VAL A 362 4.13 -17.88 -20.91
C VAL A 362 4.57 -17.51 -22.34
N VAL A 363 4.16 -16.35 -22.84
CA VAL A 363 4.63 -15.81 -24.13
C VAL A 363 6.14 -15.57 -24.08
N GLN A 364 6.65 -14.95 -23.02
CA GLN A 364 8.09 -14.73 -22.82
C GLN A 364 8.89 -16.04 -22.77
N GLN A 365 8.38 -17.07 -22.06
CA GLN A 365 9.02 -18.39 -22.04
C GLN A 365 9.01 -19.09 -23.40
N ASN A 366 7.93 -18.94 -24.16
CA ASN A 366 7.85 -19.48 -25.52
C ASN A 366 8.80 -18.74 -26.47
N GLU A 367 8.96 -17.42 -26.32
CA GLU A 367 9.93 -16.62 -27.07
C GLU A 367 11.38 -16.97 -26.72
N ASP A 368 11.69 -17.18 -25.44
CA ASP A 368 13.03 -17.60 -24.98
C ASP A 368 13.39 -19.02 -25.47
N ASN A 369 12.43 -19.94 -25.48
CA ASN A 369 12.59 -21.29 -26.03
C ASN A 369 12.79 -21.26 -27.56
N ASN A 370 12.08 -20.38 -28.27
CA ASN A 370 12.25 -20.20 -29.72
C ASN A 370 13.57 -19.48 -30.06
N GLY A 371 14.03 -18.58 -29.18
CA GLY A 371 15.34 -17.93 -29.26
C GLY A 371 16.50 -18.90 -29.06
N GLN A 372 16.39 -19.86 -28.12
CA GLN A 372 17.38 -20.93 -27.95
C GLN A 372 17.40 -21.91 -29.12
N ALA A 373 16.25 -22.21 -29.75
CA ALA A 373 16.19 -23.01 -30.98
C ALA A 373 16.90 -22.32 -32.16
N ASN A 374 16.74 -21.01 -32.32
CA ASN A 374 17.45 -20.22 -33.35
C ASN A 374 18.95 -20.03 -33.07
N TYR A 375 19.37 -19.98 -31.80
CA TYR A 375 20.80 -20.00 -31.44
C TYR A 375 21.46 -21.35 -31.72
N SER A 376 20.72 -22.46 -31.63
CA SER A 376 21.23 -23.79 -31.97
C SER A 376 21.35 -24.03 -33.47
N TYR A 377 20.52 -23.40 -34.31
CA TYR A 377 20.58 -23.55 -35.77
C TYR A 377 21.71 -22.72 -36.41
N ASN A 378 22.07 -21.58 -35.83
CA ASN A 378 23.18 -20.74 -36.33
C ASN A 378 24.56 -21.15 -35.82
N ALA A 379 24.66 -22.16 -34.94
CA ALA A 379 25.92 -22.68 -34.41
C ALA A 379 26.44 -23.94 -35.15
N LEU A 380 25.73 -24.42 -36.19
CA LEU A 380 26.08 -25.64 -36.94
C LEU A 380 25.98 -25.44 -38.47
N GLY A 381 26.56 -24.37 -38.99
CA GLY A 381 26.56 -24.14 -40.44
C GLY A 381 27.54 -23.08 -40.89
N ASP A 382 28.83 -23.29 -40.65
CA ASP A 382 29.88 -22.54 -41.34
C ASP A 382 31.12 -23.43 -41.46
N ASP A 383 31.02 -24.45 -42.32
CA ASP A 383 32.14 -25.15 -42.94
C ASP A 383 31.56 -26.20 -43.91
N ASN A 384 31.19 -25.78 -45.12
CA ASN A 384 31.58 -26.44 -46.37
C ASN A 384 30.92 -25.80 -47.61
N ASP A 385 31.76 -25.69 -48.63
CA ASP A 385 31.43 -25.64 -50.07
C ASP A 385 31.21 -24.29 -50.75
N LYS A 386 32.36 -23.66 -51.05
CA LYS A 386 32.61 -23.05 -52.36
C LYS A 386 32.60 -24.12 -53.47
N LYS A 387 31.99 -23.73 -54.60
CA LYS A 387 32.01 -24.30 -55.96
C LYS A 387 30.97 -25.41 -56.23
N ILE A 388 29.98 -25.07 -57.06
CA ILE A 388 29.92 -25.46 -58.48
C ILE A 388 28.88 -24.56 -59.17
N ASN A 389 29.20 -24.18 -60.40
CA ASN A 389 28.47 -23.30 -61.30
C ASN A 389 28.03 -24.16 -62.49
N SER A 390 26.74 -24.21 -62.85
CA SER A 390 26.23 -24.39 -64.23
C SER A 390 24.74 -24.74 -64.28
N HIS A 391 23.99 -23.99 -65.10
CA HIS A 391 22.88 -24.39 -65.98
C HIS A 391 21.91 -25.51 -65.58
N GLU A 392 20.60 -25.22 -65.59
CA GLU A 392 19.69 -25.57 -66.71
C GLU A 392 18.29 -24.95 -66.54
N GLN A 393 17.67 -24.67 -67.69
CA GLN A 393 16.34 -24.09 -67.92
C GLN A 393 15.22 -25.16 -67.90
N THR A 394 14.00 -24.68 -68.14
CA THR A 394 12.74 -25.35 -68.54
C THR A 394 11.85 -25.73 -67.36
N ASP A 395 10.53 -25.67 -67.41
CA ASP A 395 9.45 -24.97 -68.14
C ASP A 395 8.18 -25.76 -67.74
N ASP A 396 7.01 -25.16 -67.95
CA ASP A 396 5.68 -25.78 -67.99
C ASP A 396 5.02 -26.21 -66.66
N ASP A 397 3.70 -26.24 -66.50
CA ASP A 397 2.53 -25.49 -66.97
C ASP A 397 1.33 -26.16 -66.22
N TYR A 398 0.12 -25.61 -66.34
CA TYR A 398 -1.20 -26.16 -65.96
C TYR A 398 -1.87 -25.77 -64.63
N ASN A 399 -2.68 -24.70 -64.73
CA ASN A 399 -4.17 -24.68 -64.69
C ASN A 399 -4.91 -25.35 -63.51
N GLU A 400 -5.58 -24.54 -62.69
CA GLU A 400 -7.03 -24.17 -62.77
C GLU A 400 -7.95 -25.20 -62.09
N THR A 401 -8.63 -24.79 -61.01
CA THR A 401 -10.08 -24.50 -61.03
C THR A 401 -10.60 -24.20 -59.62
N ASN A 402 -11.34 -23.09 -59.53
CA ASN A 402 -12.35 -22.79 -58.52
C ASN A 402 -13.66 -22.69 -59.34
N PRO A 403 -14.81 -23.25 -58.91
CA PRO A 403 -15.78 -22.46 -58.13
C PRO A 403 -16.57 -23.37 -57.14
N GLY A 404 -17.23 -22.92 -56.07
CA GLY A 404 -18.26 -21.90 -55.98
C GLY A 404 -19.48 -22.49 -55.25
N ASP A 405 -20.21 -21.61 -54.56
CA ASP A 405 -21.62 -21.69 -54.14
C ASP A 405 -22.05 -22.34 -52.80
N GLN A 406 -22.50 -21.42 -51.92
CA GLN A 406 -23.87 -21.25 -51.39
C GLN A 406 -24.42 -22.11 -50.24
N LEU A 407 -24.69 -21.39 -49.15
CA LEU A 407 -25.98 -21.24 -48.42
C LEU A 407 -26.81 -22.49 -48.08
N THR A 408 -27.13 -22.65 -46.79
CA THR A 408 -28.46 -22.95 -46.20
C THR A 408 -28.28 -23.09 -44.67
N SER A 409 -28.81 -22.16 -43.87
CA SER A 409 -30.13 -22.16 -43.21
C SER A 409 -30.25 -23.07 -41.97
N GLU A 410 -30.63 -22.40 -40.89
CA GLU A 410 -31.31 -22.81 -39.65
C GLU A 410 -31.98 -24.20 -39.63
N ASP A 411 -31.80 -24.94 -38.51
CA ASP A 411 -32.87 -25.28 -37.55
C ASP A 411 -32.40 -26.33 -36.53
N LYS A 412 -32.33 -25.94 -35.25
CA LYS A 412 -33.02 -26.56 -34.09
C LYS A 412 -32.56 -26.01 -32.75
#